data_AF-A0A2S9FL15-F1
#
_entry.id   AF-A0A2S9FL15-F1
#
_cell.length_a   1.000
_cell.length_b   1.000
_cell.length_c   1.000
_cell.angle_alpha   90.00
_cell.angle_beta   90.00
_cell.angle_gamma   90.00
#
_symmetry.space_group_name_H-M   'P 1'
#
loop_
_entity.id
_entity.type
_entity.pdbx_description
1 polymer ?
#
loop_
_entity_poly.entity_id
_entity_poly.type
_entity_poly.pdbx_seq_one_letter_code
_entity_poly.pdbx_strand_id
1 'polypeptide(L)' 'MGLEEKLPGGILLSTVEKVAGYVRKGSLWPATFGLACCAIEMMATAGPRFDISRFGMERF' A
#
# COMPACT_ATOMS: atom_id res chain seq x y z
N MET A 1 14.29 0.38 6.33
CA MET A 1 15.12 0.51 7.55
C MET A 1 14.20 0.31 8.74
N GLY A 2 13.98 -0.95 9.11
CA GLY A 2 12.96 -1.35 10.09
C GLY A 2 13.52 -1.44 11.51
N LEU A 3 12.62 -1.55 12.48
CA LEU A 3 12.93 -1.61 13.92
C LEU A 3 13.76 -2.86 14.31
N GLU A 4 14.02 -3.78 13.38
CA GLU A 4 14.79 -5.00 13.62
C GLU A 4 16.22 -4.75 14.12
N GLU A 5 16.86 -3.63 13.76
CA GLU A 5 18.26 -3.35 14.13
C GLU A 5 18.42 -2.76 15.56
N LYS A 6 17.32 -2.34 16.21
CA LYS A 6 17.37 -1.65 17.51
C LYS A 6 16.83 -2.46 18.71
N LEU A 7 16.18 -3.61 18.54
CA LEU A 7 15.61 -4.36 19.68
C LEU A 7 15.75 -5.91 19.55
N PRO A 8 16.07 -6.63 20.65
CA PRO A 8 16.16 -8.09 20.67
C PRO A 8 14.79 -8.77 20.47
N GLY A 9 14.72 -9.68 19.49
CA GLY A 9 13.50 -10.28 18.95
C GLY A 9 12.74 -11.21 19.91
N GLY A 10 11.48 -10.90 20.16
CA GLY A 10 10.51 -11.76 20.83
C GLY A 10 9.15 -11.76 20.11
N ILE A 11 8.22 -12.64 20.52
CA ILE A 11 6.85 -12.80 19.95
C ILE A 11 6.11 -11.46 19.82
N LEU A 12 6.39 -10.50 20.72
CA LEU A 12 5.86 -9.14 20.68
C LEU A 12 6.27 -8.36 19.43
N LEU A 13 7.52 -8.45 18.97
CA LEU A 13 7.98 -7.76 17.76
C LEU A 13 7.28 -8.31 16.50
N SER A 14 7.12 -9.64 16.41
CA SER A 14 6.38 -10.25 15.28
C SER A 14 4.93 -9.78 15.21
N THR A 15 4.30 -9.49 16.34
CA THR A 15 2.92 -9.00 16.41
C THR A 15 2.86 -7.54 15.99
N VAL A 16 3.80 -6.72 16.47
CA VAL A 16 3.92 -5.29 16.10
C VAL A 16 4.23 -5.14 14.62
N GLU A 17 5.12 -5.95 14.05
CA GLU A 17 5.40 -5.95 12.61
C GLU A 17 4.18 -6.38 11.79
N LYS A 18 3.46 -7.41 12.23
CA LYS A 18 2.21 -7.84 11.56
C LYS A 18 1.19 -6.72 11.52
N VAL A 19 1.02 -5.99 12.61
CA VAL A 19 0.11 -4.84 12.69
C VAL A 19 0.61 -3.70 11.80
N ALA A 20 1.89 -3.34 11.89
CA ALA A 20 2.48 -2.29 11.06
C ALA A 20 2.41 -2.61 9.56
N GLY A 21 2.63 -3.87 9.18
CA GLY A 21 2.48 -4.36 7.81
C GLY A 21 1.03 -4.34 7.34
N TYR A 22 0.08 -4.70 8.20
CA TYR A 22 -1.34 -4.62 7.91
C TYR A 22 -1.79 -3.17 7.64
N VAL A 23 -1.36 -2.24 8.47
CA VAL A 23 -1.66 -0.80 8.30
C VAL A 23 -1.08 -0.28 6.98
N ARG A 24 0.19 -0.56 6.68
CA ARG A 24 0.83 -0.11 5.42
C ARG A 24 0.16 -0.70 4.18
N LYS A 25 -0.32 -1.94 4.24
CA LYS A 25 -1.03 -2.59 3.14
C LYS A 25 -2.41 -1.96 2.89
N GLY A 26 -3.07 -1.49 3.94
CA GLY A 26 -4.40 -0.87 3.85
C GLY A 26 -4.39 0.62 3.49
N SER A 27 -3.22 1.27 3.44
CA SER A 27 -3.08 2.71 3.19
C SER A 27 -2.02 3.00 2.11
N LEU A 28 -2.09 2.27 1.00
CA LEU A 28 -1.15 2.45 -0.10
C LEU A 28 -1.53 3.71 -0.88
N TRP A 29 -0.59 4.64 -1.03
CA TRP A 29 -0.76 5.82 -1.89
C TRP A 29 0.00 5.63 -3.20
N PRO A 30 -0.68 5.27 -4.29
CA PRO A 30 -0.05 5.07 -5.59
C PRO A 30 0.61 6.37 -6.09
N ALA A 31 1.88 6.30 -6.44
CA ALA A 31 2.53 7.34 -7.24
C ALA A 31 2.44 6.91 -8.70
N THR A 32 1.49 7.48 -9.44
CA THR A 32 1.20 7.02 -10.80
C THR A 32 2.22 7.55 -11.79
N PHE A 33 2.69 6.67 -12.67
CA PHE A 33 3.63 7.01 -13.72
C PHE A 33 3.12 6.43 -15.04
N GLY A 34 2.34 7.24 -15.75
CA GLY A 34 1.73 6.86 -17.02
C GLY A 34 2.65 7.12 -18.20
N LEU A 35 3.14 6.05 -18.84
CA LEU A 35 4.06 6.16 -19.98
C LEU A 35 3.40 5.95 -21.36
N ALA A 36 2.34 5.14 -21.44
CA ALA A 36 1.70 4.74 -22.70
C ALA A 36 0.25 4.25 -22.47
N CYS A 37 -0.22 3.28 -23.25
CA CYS A 37 -1.57 2.71 -23.13
C CYS A 37 -1.90 2.11 -21.75
N CYS A 38 -0.91 1.60 -21.01
CA CYS A 38 -1.13 1.10 -19.65
C CYS A 38 -1.61 2.20 -18.70
N ALA A 39 -1.30 3.48 -19.00
CA ALA A 39 -1.78 4.62 -18.20
C ALA A 39 -3.31 4.77 -18.26
N ILE A 40 -3.89 4.48 -19.42
CA ILE A 40 -5.33 4.63 -19.66
C ILE A 40 -6.10 3.56 -18.90
N GLU A 41 -5.58 2.33 -18.89
CA GLU A 41 -6.14 1.23 -18.08
C GLU A 41 -6.03 1.54 -16.59
N MET A 42 -4.90 2.10 -16.17
CA MET A 42 -4.67 2.54 -14.79
C MET A 42 -5.66 3.62 -14.34
N MET A 43 -5.96 4.61 -15.20
CA MET A 43 -7.00 5.62 -14.93
C MET A 43 -8.41 5.01 -14.87
N ALA A 44 -8.70 3.99 -15.69
CA ALA A 44 -9.96 3.28 -15.63
C ALA A 44 -10.14 2.52 -14.32
N THR A 45 -9.05 2.02 -13.72
CA THR A 45 -9.02 1.43 -12.36
C THR A 45 -9.06 2.45 -11.22
N ALA A 46 -9.01 3.75 -11.51
CA ALA A 46 -9.34 4.80 -10.55
C ALA A 46 -10.79 5.30 -10.71
N GLY A 47 -11.49 4.84 -11.75
CA GLY A 47 -12.86 5.24 -12.04
C GLY A 47 -13.91 4.49 -11.21
N PRO A 48 -15.19 4.91 -11.25
CA PRO A 48 -16.26 4.35 -10.42
C PRO A 48 -16.61 2.88 -10.73
N ARG A 49 -16.26 2.40 -11.93
CA ARG A 49 -16.52 1.01 -12.35
C ARG A 49 -15.56 0.03 -11.66
N PHE A 50 -14.31 0.41 -11.55
CA PHE A 50 -13.26 -0.36 -10.91
C PHE A 50 -12.57 0.59 -9.94
N ASP A 51 -13.15 0.76 -8.75
CA ASP A 51 -12.69 1.76 -7.79
C ASP A 51 -11.59 1.20 -6.88
N ILE A 52 -10.34 1.53 -7.21
CA ILE A 52 -9.18 1.14 -6.41
C ILE A 52 -9.12 1.87 -5.05
N SER A 53 -9.88 2.96 -4.87
CA SER A 53 -9.98 3.69 -3.59
C SER A 53 -10.50 2.81 -2.45
N ARG A 54 -11.22 1.73 -2.78
CA ARG A 54 -11.68 0.71 -1.81
C ARG A 54 -10.54 0.02 -1.07
N PHE A 55 -9.32 0.05 -1.61
CA PHE A 55 -8.13 -0.53 -0.99
C PHE A 55 -7.24 0.52 -0.30
N GLY A 56 -7.78 1.71 -0.02
CA GLY A 56 -7.03 2.82 0.58
C GLY A 56 -6.06 3.51 -0.37
N MET A 57 -6.32 3.36 -1.68
CA MET A 57 -5.60 3.97 -2.79
C MET A 57 -6.42 5.10 -3.40
N GLU A 58 -6.89 6.05 -2.57
CA GLU A 58 -7.77 7.14 -3.05
C GLU A 58 -7.09 8.14 -3.99
N ARG A 59 -5.76 8.24 -3.96
CA ARG A 59 -5.02 9.21 -4.76
C ARG A 59 -4.22 8.52 -5.85
N PHE A 60 -4.73 8.65 -7.08
CA PHE A 60 -4.12 8.19 -8.32
C PHE A 60 -3.41 9.36 -9.01
#